data_AF-A0AA39Z281-F1
#
_entry.id   AF-A0AA39Z281-F1
#
_cell.length_a   1.000
_cell.length_b   1.000
_cell.length_c   1.000
_cell.angle_alpha   90.00
_cell.angle_beta   90.00
_cell.angle_gamma   90.00
#
_symmetry.space_group_name_H-M   'P 1'
#
loop_
_entity.id
_entity.type
_entity.pdbx_description
1 polymer ?
#
loop_
_entity_poly.entity_id
_entity_poly.type
_entity_poly.pdbx_seq_one_letter_code
_entity_poly.pdbx_strand_id
1 'polypeptide(L)'
;MVVAKRKAKKPGLLSHGRSPHINTKKTAANISAKATATIIRTHHQLQKAHAQAVKAGDHAKAAEIQKKIDEQGGLKTYQAASITGQSSERGGDSSRVLVDWLQELGLPSAYRETERGDVEGRKCKLLEVGALSTENACSKRRYLAVERIDLHSQAPGILQQDFMERPLAASDKERFDIISLSLVLNYVPDAEGRGEMLKRTRTFLRRTRDLDHDGAALAPNLPTPCLFLVLPAPCVTNSRYLDRQRLEQIMNSLGYVMLREKITAKLIYQLWKLAEKKLGKDQKFPKVEVNPGVKRNNFCVIVK
;
A
#
# COMPACT_ATOMS: atom_id res chain seq x y z
N MET A 1 -1.97 -24.94 61.97
CA MET A 1 -3.02 -24.19 61.25
C MET A 1 -2.52 -23.86 59.85
N VAL A 2 -3.02 -24.55 58.82
CA VAL A 2 -2.61 -24.35 57.42
C VAL A 2 -3.80 -23.76 56.66
N VAL A 3 -3.67 -22.51 56.20
CA VAL A 3 -4.72 -21.79 55.47
C VAL A 3 -4.66 -22.18 54.00
N ALA A 4 -5.67 -22.89 53.51
CA ALA A 4 -5.81 -23.26 52.10
C ALA A 4 -6.19 -22.05 51.23
N LYS A 5 -5.35 -21.70 50.24
CA LYS A 5 -5.63 -20.66 49.25
C LYS A 5 -6.71 -21.13 48.26
N ARG A 6 -7.85 -20.43 48.21
CA ARG A 6 -8.90 -20.62 47.19
C ARG A 6 -8.38 -20.19 45.80
N LYS A 7 -8.45 -21.09 44.81
CA LYS A 7 -8.17 -20.79 43.39
C LYS A 7 -9.28 -19.90 42.80
N ALA A 8 -8.91 -18.75 42.25
CA ALA A 8 -9.82 -17.88 41.51
C ALA A 8 -10.25 -18.53 40.17
N LYS A 9 -11.56 -18.55 39.88
CA LYS A 9 -12.12 -19.00 38.60
C LYS A 9 -11.81 -17.97 37.50
N LYS A 10 -11.30 -18.42 36.34
CA LYS A 10 -11.13 -17.58 35.14
C LYS A 10 -12.51 -17.11 34.62
N PRO A 11 -12.65 -15.86 34.15
CA PRO A 11 -13.88 -15.45 33.48
C PRO A 11 -14.07 -16.24 32.19
N GLY A 12 -15.27 -16.79 31.98
CA GLY A 12 -15.63 -17.49 30.75
C GLY A 12 -15.66 -16.56 29.54
N LEU A 13 -15.43 -17.13 28.35
CA LEU A 13 -15.54 -16.41 27.08
C LEU A 13 -16.97 -15.85 26.90
N LEU A 14 -17.06 -14.60 26.45
CA LEU A 14 -18.32 -13.87 26.15
C LEU A 14 -19.17 -14.52 25.03
N SER A 15 -18.76 -15.67 24.50
CA SER A 15 -19.46 -16.43 23.47
C SER A 15 -20.65 -17.24 23.99
N HIS A 16 -20.86 -17.34 25.30
CA HIS A 16 -21.92 -18.17 25.89
C HIS A 16 -23.13 -17.40 26.44
N GLY A 17 -23.23 -16.10 26.18
CA GLY A 17 -24.32 -15.24 26.70
C GLY A 17 -25.31 -14.69 25.66
N ARG A 18 -25.40 -15.25 24.45
CA ARG A 18 -26.35 -14.75 23.44
C ARG A 18 -27.68 -15.49 23.51
N SER A 19 -28.73 -14.77 23.92
CA SER A 19 -30.13 -15.23 23.91
C SER A 19 -30.58 -15.65 22.50
N PRO A 20 -31.45 -16.67 22.34
CA PRO A 20 -31.79 -17.25 21.04
C PRO A 20 -32.66 -16.35 20.13
N HIS A 21 -33.04 -15.15 20.59
CA HIS A 21 -34.10 -14.36 19.95
C HIS A 21 -33.66 -13.09 19.21
N ILE A 22 -32.36 -12.83 19.03
CA ILE A 22 -31.92 -11.76 18.12
C ILE A 22 -31.67 -12.36 16.73
N ASN A 23 -32.78 -12.52 16.02
CA ASN A 23 -32.81 -12.92 14.62
C ASN A 23 -32.50 -11.68 13.76
N THR A 24 -31.24 -11.25 13.70
CA THR A 24 -30.80 -10.29 12.68
C THR A 24 -30.72 -11.03 11.36
N LYS A 25 -31.72 -10.77 10.51
CA LYS A 25 -31.80 -11.05 9.07
C LYS A 25 -30.47 -11.55 8.49
N LYS A 26 -30.41 -12.84 8.14
CA LYS A 26 -29.38 -13.43 7.29
C LYS A 26 -29.40 -12.70 5.93
N THR A 27 -28.70 -11.58 5.83
CA THR A 27 -28.29 -11.01 4.55
C THR A 27 -27.23 -11.91 3.95
N ALA A 28 -27.35 -12.19 2.65
CA ALA A 28 -26.50 -12.97 1.74
C ALA A 28 -25.16 -13.49 2.32
N ALA A 29 -24.88 -14.78 2.12
CA ALA A 29 -23.69 -15.49 2.58
C ALA A 29 -22.38 -14.69 2.39
N ASN A 30 -22.00 -13.92 3.40
CA ASN A 30 -20.75 -13.18 3.41
C ASN A 30 -19.60 -14.20 3.48
N ILE A 31 -18.83 -14.33 2.41
CA ILE A 31 -17.61 -15.17 2.33
C ILE A 31 -16.79 -14.97 3.61
N SER A 32 -16.33 -16.05 4.26
CA SER A 32 -15.56 -15.90 5.51
C SER A 32 -14.23 -15.18 5.29
N ALA A 33 -13.69 -14.50 6.31
CA ALA A 33 -12.38 -13.84 6.21
C ALA A 33 -11.25 -14.81 5.79
N LYS A 34 -11.33 -16.08 6.23
CA LYS A 34 -10.40 -17.15 5.83
C LYS A 34 -10.54 -17.51 4.35
N ALA A 35 -11.77 -17.57 3.83
CA ALA A 35 -12.02 -17.85 2.43
C ALA A 35 -11.56 -16.68 1.54
N THR A 36 -11.88 -15.43 1.90
CA THR A 36 -11.39 -14.21 1.22
C THR A 36 -9.86 -14.18 1.16
N ALA A 37 -9.18 -14.40 2.30
CA ALA A 37 -7.72 -14.42 2.34
C ALA A 37 -7.11 -15.57 1.51
N THR A 38 -7.81 -16.70 1.40
CA THR A 38 -7.38 -17.81 0.55
C THR A 38 -7.49 -17.46 -0.92
N ILE A 39 -8.60 -16.86 -1.37
CA ILE A 39 -8.77 -16.38 -2.74
C ILE A 39 -7.63 -15.42 -3.13
N ILE A 40 -7.39 -14.40 -2.30
CA ILE A 40 -6.33 -13.40 -2.55
C ILE A 40 -4.96 -14.09 -2.67
N ARG A 41 -4.62 -14.95 -1.70
CA ARG A 41 -3.32 -15.65 -1.70
C ARG A 41 -3.14 -16.57 -2.89
N THR A 42 -4.14 -17.37 -3.25
CA THR A 42 -4.07 -18.30 -4.37
C THR A 42 -3.91 -17.54 -5.68
N HIS A 43 -4.68 -16.46 -5.88
CA HIS A 43 -4.58 -15.63 -7.07
C HIS A 43 -3.17 -15.03 -7.23
N HIS A 44 -2.59 -14.49 -6.15
CA HIS A 44 -1.21 -14.01 -6.15
C HIS A 44 -0.17 -15.08 -6.52
N GLN A 45 -0.31 -16.29 -5.97
CA GLN A 45 0.60 -17.39 -6.25
C GLN A 45 0.55 -17.78 -7.73
N LEU A 46 -0.66 -17.88 -8.29
CA LEU A 46 -0.85 -18.19 -9.70
C LEU A 46 -0.32 -17.08 -10.61
N GLN A 47 -0.63 -15.81 -10.34
CA GLN A 47 -0.10 -14.69 -11.14
C GLN A 47 1.43 -14.65 -11.14
N LYS A 48 2.06 -14.87 -9.97
CA LYS A 48 3.52 -14.91 -9.90
C LYS A 48 4.10 -16.08 -10.70
N ALA A 49 3.47 -17.26 -10.61
CA ALA A 49 3.89 -18.44 -11.36
C ALA A 49 3.70 -18.23 -12.87
N HIS A 50 2.61 -17.58 -13.28
CA HIS A 50 2.35 -17.19 -14.67
C HIS A 50 3.45 -16.27 -15.20
N ALA A 51 3.76 -15.17 -14.49
CA ALA A 51 4.81 -14.23 -14.89
C ALA A 51 6.19 -14.91 -15.00
N GLN A 52 6.48 -15.89 -14.13
CA GLN A 52 7.70 -16.68 -14.20
C GLN A 52 7.74 -17.59 -15.44
N ALA A 53 6.63 -18.25 -15.78
CA ALA A 53 6.54 -19.10 -16.96
C ALA A 53 6.72 -18.27 -18.25
N VAL A 54 6.06 -17.11 -18.35
CA VAL A 54 6.22 -16.17 -19.47
C VAL A 54 7.68 -15.73 -19.61
N LYS A 55 8.31 -15.31 -18.50
CA LYS A 55 9.73 -14.89 -18.52
C LYS A 55 10.68 -16.01 -18.94
N ALA A 56 10.34 -17.26 -18.64
CA ALA A 56 11.12 -18.43 -19.02
C ALA A 56 10.86 -18.90 -20.47
N GLY A 57 9.93 -18.27 -21.21
CA GLY A 57 9.52 -18.72 -22.54
C GLY A 57 8.64 -19.99 -22.53
N ASP A 58 8.18 -20.43 -21.36
CA ASP A 58 7.32 -21.62 -21.21
C ASP A 58 5.85 -21.23 -21.39
N HIS A 59 5.49 -20.99 -22.65
CA HIS A 59 4.15 -20.52 -23.03
C HIS A 59 3.06 -21.55 -22.73
N ALA A 60 3.36 -22.86 -22.81
CA ALA A 60 2.41 -23.91 -22.49
C ALA A 60 2.01 -23.88 -21.01
N LYS A 61 3.00 -23.79 -20.12
CA LYS A 61 2.76 -23.65 -18.68
C LYS A 61 2.07 -22.33 -18.32
N ALA A 62 2.44 -21.23 -18.99
CA ALA A 62 1.75 -19.96 -18.82
C ALA A 62 0.26 -20.10 -19.15
N ALA A 63 -0.08 -20.71 -20.29
CA ALA A 63 -1.48 -20.94 -20.69
C ALA A 63 -2.23 -21.83 -19.69
N GLU A 64 -1.61 -22.89 -19.17
CA GLU A 64 -2.22 -23.75 -18.15
C GLU A 64 -2.52 -22.98 -16.85
N ILE A 65 -1.57 -22.16 -16.38
CA ILE A 65 -1.76 -21.35 -15.17
C ILE A 65 -2.84 -20.29 -15.40
N GLN A 66 -2.89 -19.67 -16.58
CA GLN A 66 -3.92 -18.70 -16.92
C GLN A 66 -5.32 -19.35 -16.88
N LYS A 67 -5.45 -20.55 -17.46
CA LYS A 67 -6.70 -21.32 -17.38
C LYS A 67 -7.13 -21.57 -15.93
N LYS A 68 -6.19 -21.93 -15.04
CA LYS A 68 -6.48 -22.10 -13.60
C LYS A 68 -6.93 -20.80 -12.91
N ILE A 69 -6.38 -19.65 -13.32
CA ILE A 69 -6.82 -18.34 -12.82
C ILE A 69 -8.27 -18.10 -13.24
N ASP A 70 -8.59 -18.35 -14.51
CA ASP A 70 -9.93 -18.12 -15.07
C ASP A 70 -10.98 -19.06 -14.47
N GLU A 71 -10.64 -20.34 -14.27
CA GLU A 71 -11.48 -21.33 -13.58
C GLU A 71 -11.80 -20.94 -12.12
N GLN A 72 -10.94 -20.16 -11.46
CA GLN A 72 -11.18 -19.61 -10.11
C GLN A 72 -11.98 -18.30 -10.12
N GLY A 73 -12.58 -17.95 -11.26
CA GLY A 73 -13.33 -16.71 -11.46
C GLY A 73 -12.47 -15.49 -11.79
N GLY A 74 -11.20 -15.74 -12.12
CA GLY A 74 -10.28 -14.75 -12.67
C GLY A 74 -10.06 -13.53 -11.78
N LEU A 75 -9.76 -12.42 -12.45
CA LEU A 75 -9.48 -11.14 -11.81
C LEU A 75 -10.70 -10.60 -11.03
N LYS A 76 -11.92 -10.78 -11.57
CA LYS A 76 -13.15 -10.26 -10.94
C LYS A 76 -13.37 -10.82 -9.55
N THR A 77 -13.21 -12.14 -9.38
CA THR A 77 -13.32 -12.79 -8.06
C THR A 77 -12.24 -12.30 -7.10
N TYR A 78 -11.01 -12.14 -7.59
CA TYR A 78 -9.92 -11.58 -6.81
C TYR A 78 -10.21 -10.14 -6.35
N GLN A 79 -10.68 -9.26 -7.23
CA GLN A 79 -11.00 -7.87 -6.88
C GLN A 79 -12.15 -7.77 -5.89
N ALA A 80 -13.23 -8.55 -6.10
CA ALA A 80 -14.34 -8.61 -5.15
C ALA A 80 -13.87 -9.08 -3.76
N ALA A 81 -12.98 -10.09 -3.71
CA ALA A 81 -12.35 -10.54 -2.47
C ALA A 81 -11.46 -9.45 -1.85
N SER A 82 -10.70 -8.70 -2.65
CA SER A 82 -9.83 -7.62 -2.19
C SER A 82 -10.63 -6.45 -1.59
N ILE A 83 -11.70 -6.00 -2.26
CA ILE A 83 -12.64 -4.98 -1.76
C ILE A 83 -13.26 -5.45 -0.43
N THR A 84 -13.75 -6.69 -0.40
CA THR A 84 -14.32 -7.28 0.83
C THR A 84 -13.29 -7.37 1.96
N GLY A 85 -12.04 -7.66 1.62
CA GLY A 85 -10.92 -7.74 2.56
C GLY A 85 -10.52 -6.38 3.14
N GLN A 86 -10.76 -5.28 2.43
CA GLN A 86 -10.47 -3.91 2.89
C GLN A 86 -11.59 -3.30 3.74
N SER A 87 -12.72 -3.99 3.94
CA SER A 87 -13.77 -3.49 4.81
C SER A 87 -13.25 -3.25 6.23
N SER A 88 -13.87 -2.30 6.93
CA SER A 88 -13.51 -1.96 8.32
C SER A 88 -13.56 -3.16 9.26
N GLU A 89 -14.33 -4.18 8.93
CA GLU A 89 -14.45 -5.43 9.70
C GLU A 89 -13.37 -6.47 9.38
N ARG A 90 -12.66 -6.36 8.24
CA ARG A 90 -11.87 -7.49 7.68
C ARG A 90 -10.42 -7.19 7.32
N GLY A 91 -10.00 -5.92 7.30
CA GLY A 91 -8.62 -5.54 6.99
C GLY A 91 -8.35 -4.05 7.04
N GLY A 92 -9.41 -3.24 6.98
CA GLY A 92 -9.36 -1.81 7.22
C GLY A 92 -8.82 -1.01 6.02
N ASP A 93 -9.35 0.19 5.89
CA ASP A 93 -8.91 1.17 4.91
C ASP A 93 -7.55 1.76 5.34
N SER A 94 -6.48 1.33 4.70
CA SER A 94 -5.11 1.80 4.96
C SER A 94 -4.93 3.31 4.79
N SER A 95 -5.77 3.96 3.97
CA SER A 95 -5.72 5.41 3.77
C SER A 95 -6.08 6.19 5.04
N ARG A 96 -6.75 5.56 6.02
CA ARG A 96 -6.97 6.16 7.34
C ARG A 96 -5.65 6.41 8.06
N VAL A 97 -4.72 5.45 8.02
CA VAL A 97 -3.38 5.60 8.63
C VAL A 97 -2.63 6.75 7.99
N LEU A 98 -2.71 6.87 6.66
CA LEU A 98 -2.12 7.99 5.94
C LEU A 98 -2.74 9.31 6.39
N VAL A 99 -4.07 9.43 6.38
CA VAL A 99 -4.79 10.63 6.81
C VAL A 99 -4.42 11.03 8.23
N ASP A 100 -4.41 10.09 9.17
CA ASP A 100 -4.08 10.34 10.58
C ASP A 100 -2.66 10.90 10.70
N TRP A 101 -1.68 10.29 10.01
CA TRP A 101 -0.31 10.80 10.00
C TRP A 101 -0.16 12.17 9.34
N LEU A 102 -0.88 12.45 8.24
CA LEU A 102 -0.86 13.77 7.61
C LEU A 102 -1.45 14.84 8.53
N GLN A 103 -2.48 14.51 9.31
CA GLN A 103 -3.06 15.40 10.32
C GLN A 103 -2.09 15.68 11.46
N GLU A 104 -1.48 14.65 12.03
CA GLU A 104 -0.46 14.77 13.08
C GLU A 104 0.75 15.61 12.63
N LEU A 105 1.10 15.53 11.35
CA LEU A 105 2.20 16.29 10.74
C LEU A 105 1.78 17.68 10.27
N GLY A 106 0.58 18.14 10.61
CA GLY A 106 0.12 19.51 10.38
C GLY A 106 -0.22 19.84 8.93
N LEU A 107 -0.30 18.84 8.03
CA LEU A 107 -0.59 19.07 6.61
C LEU A 107 -1.90 19.85 6.41
N PRO A 108 -3.05 19.52 7.04
CA PRO A 108 -4.30 20.23 6.77
C PRO A 108 -4.21 21.74 7.02
N SER A 109 -3.52 22.15 8.09
CA SER A 109 -3.38 23.57 8.45
C SER A 109 -2.69 24.39 7.36
N ALA A 110 -1.72 23.80 6.65
CA ALA A 110 -1.01 24.47 5.55
C ALA A 110 -1.86 24.67 4.29
N TYR A 111 -3.04 24.05 4.21
CA TYR A 111 -3.99 24.19 3.10
C TYR A 111 -5.33 24.75 3.58
N ARG A 112 -5.39 25.37 4.78
CA ARG A 112 -6.60 26.00 5.35
C ARG A 112 -6.74 27.50 5.04
N GLU A 113 -5.67 28.21 4.69
CA GLU A 113 -5.69 29.69 4.59
C GLU A 113 -6.31 30.28 3.31
N THR A 114 -6.78 29.46 2.37
CA THR A 114 -7.44 29.94 1.14
C THR A 114 -8.94 30.23 1.31
N GLU A 115 -9.46 30.25 2.54
CA GLU A 115 -10.90 30.47 2.82
C GLU A 115 -11.30 31.96 2.91
N ARG A 116 -10.37 32.92 2.77
CA ARG A 116 -10.69 34.36 2.72
C ARG A 116 -10.73 34.87 1.28
N GLY A 117 -11.75 34.45 0.54
CA GLY A 117 -12.25 35.13 -0.67
C GLY A 117 -11.23 35.35 -1.78
N ASP A 118 -10.84 34.29 -2.49
CA ASP A 118 -10.76 34.22 -3.96
C ASP A 118 -9.98 32.95 -4.37
N VAL A 119 -10.44 32.32 -5.47
CA VAL A 119 -9.88 31.14 -6.16
C VAL A 119 -10.02 29.81 -5.40
N GLU A 120 -10.38 28.72 -6.12
CA GLU A 120 -10.38 27.35 -5.59
C GLU A 120 -9.14 27.09 -4.73
N GLY A 121 -9.34 26.96 -3.43
CA GLY A 121 -8.26 26.80 -2.48
C GLY A 121 -7.29 25.71 -2.89
N ARG A 122 -5.99 26.02 -2.84
CA ARG A 122 -4.91 25.10 -3.19
C ARG A 122 -5.10 23.77 -2.46
N LYS A 123 -5.06 22.66 -3.20
CA LYS A 123 -5.15 21.29 -2.65
C LYS A 123 -3.81 20.57 -2.79
N CYS A 124 -3.52 19.71 -1.82
CA CYS A 124 -2.40 18.78 -1.86
C CYS A 124 -2.73 17.64 -2.84
N LYS A 125 -1.95 17.52 -3.91
CA LYS A 125 -2.15 16.51 -4.97
C LYS A 125 -1.68 15.14 -4.48
N LEU A 126 -2.57 14.15 -4.51
CA LEU A 126 -2.28 12.77 -4.13
C LEU A 126 -2.53 11.85 -5.32
N LEU A 127 -1.54 11.06 -5.70
CA LEU A 127 -1.72 9.92 -6.61
C LEU A 127 -1.89 8.64 -5.81
N GLU A 128 -3.05 8.00 -5.95
CA GLU A 128 -3.34 6.70 -5.39
C GLU A 128 -3.22 5.63 -6.48
N VAL A 129 -2.20 4.78 -6.36
CA VAL A 129 -1.96 3.65 -7.27
C VAL A 129 -2.62 2.41 -6.68
N GLY A 130 -3.32 1.63 -7.51
CA GLY A 130 -4.04 0.43 -7.09
C GLY A 130 -5.33 0.74 -6.32
N ALA A 131 -6.02 1.83 -6.68
CA ALA A 131 -7.22 2.25 -6.00
C ALA A 131 -8.38 1.27 -6.25
N LEU A 132 -9.02 0.79 -5.18
CA LEU A 132 -10.18 -0.09 -5.27
C LEU A 132 -11.51 0.63 -5.02
N SER A 133 -11.47 1.88 -4.56
CA SER A 133 -12.67 2.64 -4.19
C SER A 133 -12.41 4.14 -4.28
N THR A 134 -13.43 4.89 -4.70
CA THR A 134 -13.48 6.35 -4.61
C THR A 134 -13.81 6.84 -3.21
N GLU A 135 -14.21 5.97 -2.28
CA GLU A 135 -14.75 6.34 -0.96
C GLU A 135 -13.78 6.11 0.21
N ASN A 136 -12.50 5.90 -0.08
CA ASN A 136 -11.48 5.77 0.95
C ASN A 136 -11.31 7.06 1.77
N ALA A 137 -10.61 6.97 2.91
CA ALA A 137 -10.44 8.07 3.83
C ALA A 137 -9.69 9.27 3.23
N CYS A 138 -8.75 9.06 2.30
CA CYS A 138 -8.08 10.15 1.58
C CYS A 138 -9.07 10.92 0.70
N SER A 139 -9.93 10.22 -0.05
CA SER A 139 -10.96 10.82 -0.91
C SER A 139 -11.90 11.78 -0.19
N LYS A 140 -12.09 11.57 1.12
CA LYS A 140 -13.01 12.33 1.97
C LYS A 140 -12.41 13.61 2.53
N ARG A 141 -11.14 13.93 2.21
CA ARG A 141 -10.45 15.11 2.74
C ARG A 141 -10.43 16.25 1.73
N ARG A 142 -11.01 17.39 2.12
CA ARG A 142 -11.11 18.59 1.26
C ARG A 142 -9.76 19.16 0.83
N TYR A 143 -8.73 19.00 1.67
CA TYR A 143 -7.36 19.45 1.40
C TYR A 143 -6.58 18.52 0.46
N LEU A 144 -7.14 17.37 0.07
CA LEU A 144 -6.51 16.43 -0.87
C LEU A 144 -7.22 16.50 -2.24
N ALA A 145 -6.45 16.69 -3.30
CA ALA A 145 -6.87 16.43 -4.67
C ALA A 145 -6.37 15.03 -5.07
N VAL A 146 -7.26 14.04 -5.00
CA VAL A 146 -6.89 12.63 -5.17
C VAL A 146 -7.15 12.17 -6.60
N GLU A 147 -6.07 11.85 -7.32
CA GLU A 147 -6.10 11.12 -8.58
C GLU A 147 -5.92 9.62 -8.30
N ARG A 148 -6.77 8.79 -8.89
CA ARG A 148 -6.81 7.34 -8.65
C ARG A 148 -6.52 6.60 -9.93
N ILE A 149 -5.57 5.67 -9.87
CA ILE A 149 -5.27 4.77 -10.97
C ILE A 149 -5.33 3.32 -10.51
N ASP A 150 -5.74 2.43 -11.40
CA ASP A 150 -5.69 0.98 -11.20
C ASP A 150 -5.46 0.28 -12.55
N LEU A 151 -4.82 -0.89 -12.57
CA LEU A 151 -4.63 -1.66 -13.80
C LEU A 151 -5.95 -2.13 -14.41
N HIS A 152 -6.97 -2.31 -13.57
CA HIS A 152 -8.25 -2.89 -13.93
C HIS A 152 -9.38 -2.20 -13.19
N SER A 153 -9.62 -0.93 -13.52
CA SER A 153 -10.62 -0.09 -12.86
C SER A 153 -11.99 -0.76 -12.75
N GLN A 154 -12.58 -0.72 -11.55
CA GLN A 154 -13.90 -1.31 -11.25
C GLN A 154 -14.95 -0.27 -10.87
N ALA A 155 -14.59 1.02 -10.82
CA ALA A 155 -15.49 2.09 -10.39
C ALA A 155 -15.28 3.37 -11.20
N PRO A 156 -16.36 4.10 -11.53
CA PRO A 156 -16.25 5.46 -12.06
C PRO A 156 -15.38 6.32 -11.14
N GLY A 157 -14.50 7.14 -11.73
CA GLY A 157 -13.57 7.99 -10.97
C GLY A 157 -12.23 7.32 -10.59
N ILE A 158 -11.99 6.09 -11.05
CA ILE A 158 -10.67 5.44 -11.04
C ILE A 158 -10.22 5.26 -12.48
N LEU A 159 -9.09 5.87 -12.85
CA LEU A 159 -8.52 5.78 -14.19
C LEU A 159 -7.87 4.40 -14.38
N GLN A 160 -8.22 3.71 -15.47
CA GLN A 160 -7.53 2.47 -15.83
C GLN A 160 -6.17 2.82 -16.45
N GLN A 161 -5.08 2.59 -15.73
CA GLN A 161 -3.72 2.92 -16.17
C GLN A 161 -2.67 2.11 -15.41
N ASP A 162 -1.61 1.70 -16.11
CA ASP A 162 -0.40 1.16 -15.48
C ASP A 162 0.53 2.29 -15.00
N PHE A 163 0.85 2.30 -13.72
CA PHE A 163 1.82 3.24 -13.14
C PHE A 163 3.21 3.12 -13.77
N MET A 164 3.64 1.90 -14.10
CA MET A 164 4.95 1.62 -14.69
C MET A 164 5.06 2.14 -16.13
N GLU A 165 3.93 2.23 -16.84
CA GLU A 165 3.86 2.74 -18.22
C GLU A 165 3.33 4.18 -18.30
N ARG A 166 2.84 4.74 -17.19
CA ARG A 166 2.31 6.12 -17.12
C ARG A 166 3.34 7.11 -17.69
N PRO A 167 3.00 7.96 -18.67
CA PRO A 167 3.92 8.96 -19.20
C PRO A 167 4.51 9.84 -18.10
N LEU A 168 5.79 10.21 -18.24
CA LEU A 168 6.40 11.14 -17.30
C LEU A 168 5.71 12.50 -17.41
N ALA A 169 5.57 13.17 -16.27
CA ALA A 169 5.03 14.52 -16.20
C ALA A 169 5.79 15.45 -17.17
N ALA A 170 5.06 16.15 -18.04
CA ALA A 170 5.66 17.10 -18.99
C ALA A 170 6.17 18.36 -18.28
N SER A 171 5.64 18.64 -17.09
CA SER A 171 6.06 19.75 -16.22
C SER A 171 5.85 19.42 -14.74
N ASP A 172 6.48 20.18 -13.85
CA ASP A 172 6.32 20.00 -12.39
C ASP A 172 4.88 20.26 -11.91
N LYS A 173 4.05 20.84 -12.77
CA LYS A 173 2.61 21.05 -12.54
C LYS A 173 1.82 19.75 -12.47
N GLU A 174 2.28 18.73 -13.19
CA GLU A 174 1.64 17.41 -13.29
C GLU A 174 2.17 16.42 -12.24
N ARG A 175 3.14 16.84 -11.43
CA ARG A 175 3.66 16.04 -10.31
C ARG A 175 2.73 16.11 -9.09
N PHE A 176 2.90 15.15 -8.21
CA PHE A 176 2.10 14.97 -7.00
C PHE A 176 2.89 15.35 -5.74
N ASP A 177 2.18 15.80 -4.71
CA ASP A 177 2.76 16.03 -3.39
C ASP A 177 2.86 14.72 -2.59
N ILE A 178 1.95 13.78 -2.86
CA ILE A 178 1.86 12.48 -2.19
C ILE A 178 1.65 11.37 -3.23
N ILE A 179 2.37 10.26 -3.09
CA ILE A 179 2.05 9.00 -3.77
C ILE A 179 1.67 7.96 -2.71
N SER A 180 0.56 7.25 -2.92
CA SER A 180 0.14 6.11 -2.11
C SER A 180 0.34 4.81 -2.88
N LEU A 181 1.24 3.96 -2.38
CA LEU A 181 1.45 2.58 -2.83
C LEU A 181 0.98 1.62 -1.72
N SER A 182 -0.34 1.55 -1.52
CA SER A 182 -0.91 0.66 -0.51
C SER A 182 -1.13 -0.74 -1.06
N LEU A 183 -0.35 -1.71 -0.58
CA LEU A 183 -0.39 -3.09 -1.05
C LEU A 183 -0.17 -3.24 -2.58
N VAL A 184 0.49 -2.28 -3.23
CA VAL A 184 0.77 -2.30 -4.68
C VAL A 184 2.10 -2.98 -4.98
N LEU A 185 3.16 -2.58 -4.29
CA LEU A 185 4.52 -3.05 -4.56
C LEU A 185 4.64 -4.57 -4.42
N ASN A 186 3.84 -5.20 -3.55
CA ASN A 186 3.82 -6.66 -3.40
C ASN A 186 3.11 -7.42 -4.54
N TYR A 187 2.40 -6.74 -5.44
CA TYR A 187 1.84 -7.35 -6.65
C TYR A 187 2.80 -7.32 -7.83
N VAL A 188 3.81 -6.44 -7.82
CA VAL A 188 4.81 -6.41 -8.89
C VAL A 188 5.55 -7.76 -8.89
N PRO A 189 5.56 -8.50 -10.01
CA PRO A 189 5.86 -9.94 -10.00
C PRO A 189 7.33 -10.22 -9.67
N ASP A 190 8.24 -9.47 -10.25
CA ASP A 190 9.68 -9.66 -10.13
C ASP A 190 10.34 -8.62 -9.21
N ALA A 191 11.58 -8.91 -8.81
CA ALA A 191 12.28 -8.09 -7.83
C ALA A 191 12.87 -6.80 -8.41
N GLU A 192 13.17 -6.80 -9.71
CA GLU A 192 13.72 -5.62 -10.40
C GLU A 192 12.61 -4.61 -10.65
N GLY A 193 11.45 -5.05 -11.14
CA GLY A 193 10.26 -4.22 -11.29
C GLY A 193 9.85 -3.55 -9.99
N ARG A 194 10.01 -4.22 -8.83
CA ARG A 194 9.77 -3.59 -7.51
C ARG A 194 10.74 -2.44 -7.23
N GLY A 195 12.03 -2.60 -7.53
CA GLY A 195 12.98 -1.51 -7.40
C GLY A 195 12.72 -0.38 -8.39
N GLU A 196 12.39 -0.70 -9.64
CA GLU A 196 12.05 0.29 -10.66
C GLU A 196 10.77 1.06 -10.30
N MET A 197 9.76 0.42 -9.71
CA MET A 197 8.58 1.11 -9.20
C MET A 197 8.95 2.13 -8.11
N LEU A 198 9.81 1.76 -7.16
CA LEU A 198 10.29 2.68 -6.12
C LEU A 198 11.18 3.82 -6.67
N LYS A 199 11.95 3.57 -7.73
CA LYS A 199 12.69 4.64 -8.43
C LYS A 199 11.71 5.59 -9.11
N ARG A 200 10.69 5.03 -9.78
CA ARG A 200 9.69 5.76 -10.56
C ARG A 200 8.83 6.68 -9.71
N THR A 201 8.56 6.38 -8.43
CA THR A 201 7.82 7.33 -7.56
C THR A 201 8.49 8.70 -7.48
N ARG A 202 9.83 8.76 -7.57
CA ARG A 202 10.58 10.03 -7.57
C ARG A 202 10.33 10.87 -8.81
N THR A 203 9.97 10.26 -9.93
CA THR A 203 9.69 11.00 -11.18
C THR A 203 8.30 11.60 -11.18
N PHE A 204 7.41 11.16 -10.29
CA PHE A 204 6.05 11.68 -10.15
C PHE A 204 5.85 12.56 -8.92
N LEU A 205 6.76 12.52 -7.94
CA LEU A 205 6.75 13.46 -6.82
C LEU A 205 7.33 14.82 -7.24
N ARG A 206 6.74 15.90 -6.72
CA ARG A 206 7.28 17.27 -6.80
C ARG A 206 8.65 17.32 -6.13
N ARG A 207 9.55 18.18 -6.61
CA ARG A 207 10.86 18.39 -5.97
C ARG A 207 10.74 19.45 -4.90
N THR A 208 11.52 19.35 -3.83
CA THR A 208 11.50 20.36 -2.73
C THR A 208 12.00 21.74 -3.18
N ARG A 209 12.78 21.79 -4.26
CA ARG A 209 13.27 23.03 -4.90
C ARG A 209 12.33 23.60 -5.96
N ASP A 210 11.29 22.87 -6.36
CA ASP A 210 10.34 23.38 -7.33
C ASP A 210 9.48 24.41 -6.62
N LEU A 211 9.59 25.67 -7.05
CA LEU A 211 8.70 26.74 -6.61
C LEU A 211 7.26 26.28 -6.81
N ASP A 212 6.38 26.57 -5.85
CA ASP A 212 4.97 26.29 -6.06
C ASP A 212 4.43 27.09 -7.25
N HIS A 213 3.22 26.73 -7.72
CA HIS A 213 2.55 27.41 -8.83
C HIS A 213 2.47 28.95 -8.69
N ASP A 214 2.60 29.44 -7.45
CA ASP A 214 2.53 30.86 -7.07
C ASP A 214 3.88 31.42 -6.57
N GLY A 215 5.00 30.71 -6.77
CA GLY A 215 6.33 31.15 -6.32
C GLY A 215 6.61 30.97 -4.83
N ALA A 216 5.65 30.44 -4.05
CA ALA A 216 5.85 30.14 -2.63
C ALA A 216 6.71 28.87 -2.46
N ALA A 217 7.70 28.92 -1.57
CA ALA A 217 8.42 27.72 -1.15
C ALA A 217 7.48 26.81 -0.34
N LEU A 218 7.47 25.51 -0.61
CA LEU A 218 6.85 24.53 0.28
C LEU A 218 7.41 24.76 1.70
N ALA A 219 6.54 24.96 2.68
CA ALA A 219 6.97 25.18 4.05
C ALA A 219 7.89 24.00 4.46
N PRO A 220 9.14 24.26 4.89
CA PRO A 220 10.17 23.22 5.02
C PRO A 220 9.79 22.10 5.99
N ASN A 221 8.84 22.39 6.89
CA ASN A 221 8.35 21.51 7.94
C ASN A 221 7.21 20.58 7.48
N LEU A 222 6.71 20.70 6.24
CA LEU A 222 5.66 19.82 5.74
C LEU A 222 6.18 18.39 5.49
N PRO A 223 5.30 17.38 5.61
CA PRO A 223 5.69 16.00 5.33
C PRO A 223 5.90 15.73 3.83
N THR A 224 5.43 16.61 2.95
CA THR A 224 5.54 16.50 1.49
C THR A 224 6.88 17.02 0.97
N PRO A 225 7.32 16.59 -0.23
CA PRO A 225 6.79 15.49 -1.03
C PRO A 225 7.03 14.12 -0.35
N CYS A 226 6.04 13.22 -0.35
CA CYS A 226 6.16 11.93 0.34
C CYS A 226 5.52 10.73 -0.36
N LEU A 227 6.00 9.55 0.01
CA LEU A 227 5.50 8.24 -0.39
C LEU A 227 4.91 7.53 0.83
N PHE A 228 3.65 7.12 0.73
CA PHE A 228 3.03 6.17 1.64
C PHE A 228 3.15 4.76 1.08
N LEU A 229 3.84 3.88 1.80
CA LEU A 229 4.09 2.49 1.38
C LEU A 229 3.46 1.53 2.39
N VAL A 230 2.61 0.62 1.90
CA VAL A 230 2.04 -0.45 2.72
C VAL A 230 2.39 -1.79 2.11
N LEU A 231 2.91 -2.70 2.93
CA LEU A 231 3.24 -4.07 2.54
C LEU A 231 2.61 -5.07 3.51
N PRO A 232 2.36 -6.32 3.09
CA PRO A 232 2.20 -7.43 4.02
C PRO A 232 3.41 -7.48 4.95
N ALA A 233 3.20 -7.51 6.27
CA ALA A 233 4.28 -7.58 7.26
C ALA A 233 5.29 -8.71 6.94
N PRO A 234 4.87 -9.92 6.49
CA PRO A 234 5.81 -10.97 6.09
C PRO A 234 6.84 -10.59 5.02
N CYS A 235 6.59 -9.55 4.21
CA CYS A 235 7.54 -9.04 3.22
C CYS A 235 8.85 -8.57 3.86
N VAL A 236 8.82 -8.13 5.12
CA VAL A 236 9.98 -7.62 5.87
C VAL A 236 10.23 -8.37 7.18
N THR A 237 9.25 -9.12 7.70
CA THR A 237 9.40 -9.90 8.95
C THR A 237 9.68 -11.38 8.70
N ASN A 238 9.40 -11.90 7.49
CA ASN A 238 9.52 -13.32 7.17
C ASN A 238 10.08 -13.60 5.78
N SER A 239 10.77 -12.64 5.15
CA SER A 239 11.41 -12.85 3.84
C SER A 239 12.89 -13.21 3.98
N ARG A 240 13.40 -14.03 3.07
CA ARG A 240 14.84 -14.35 2.93
C ARG A 240 15.67 -13.18 2.43
N TYR A 241 15.10 -12.34 1.58
CA TYR A 241 15.85 -11.37 0.77
C TYR A 241 15.50 -9.91 1.06
N LEU A 242 14.63 -9.66 2.04
CA LEU A 242 14.27 -8.33 2.48
C LEU A 242 13.87 -8.34 3.96
N ASP A 243 14.48 -7.46 4.73
CA ASP A 243 14.04 -7.11 6.08
C ASP A 243 13.81 -5.59 6.16
N ARG A 244 13.44 -5.09 7.34
CA ARG A 244 13.19 -3.66 7.54
C ARG A 244 14.43 -2.81 7.28
N GLN A 245 15.58 -3.24 7.77
CA GLN A 245 16.83 -2.50 7.65
C GLN A 245 17.27 -2.39 6.18
N ARG A 246 17.19 -3.48 5.42
CA ARG A 246 17.50 -3.51 3.99
C ARG A 246 16.52 -2.64 3.20
N LEU A 247 15.22 -2.69 3.51
CA LEU A 247 14.23 -1.81 2.88
C LEU A 247 14.56 -0.34 3.16
N GLU A 248 14.90 0.01 4.40
CA GLU A 248 15.31 1.36 4.76
C GLU A 248 16.58 1.81 4.03
N GLN A 249 17.59 0.96 3.91
CA GLN A 249 18.79 1.25 3.12
C GLN A 249 18.46 1.53 1.65
N ILE A 250 17.58 0.72 1.05
CA ILE A 250 17.08 0.93 -0.32
C ILE A 250 16.36 2.28 -0.42
N MET A 251 15.43 2.58 0.48
CA MET A 251 14.67 3.83 0.45
C MET A 251 15.59 5.05 0.63
N ASN A 252 16.55 4.95 1.56
CA ASN A 252 17.55 5.98 1.80
C ASN A 252 18.43 6.22 0.57
N SER A 253 18.85 5.17 -0.14
CA SER A 253 19.62 5.32 -1.38
C SER A 253 18.82 5.96 -2.52
N LEU A 254 17.49 5.88 -2.46
CA LEU A 254 16.57 6.56 -3.37
C LEU A 254 16.27 8.01 -2.94
N GLY A 255 16.88 8.49 -1.85
CA GLY A 255 16.72 9.85 -1.33
C GLY A 255 15.49 10.03 -0.43
N TYR A 256 14.85 8.95 -0.03
CA TYR A 256 13.76 8.99 0.95
C TYR A 256 14.31 8.96 2.38
N VAL A 257 13.54 9.51 3.32
CA VAL A 257 13.79 9.44 4.76
C VAL A 257 12.48 9.05 5.45
N MET A 258 12.54 8.12 6.39
CA MET A 258 11.36 7.64 7.09
C MET A 258 10.81 8.73 8.04
N LEU A 259 9.51 9.03 7.94
CA LEU A 259 8.79 9.93 8.84
C LEU A 259 7.98 9.19 9.91
N ARG A 260 7.36 8.07 9.51
CA ARG A 260 6.50 7.24 10.35
C ARG A 260 6.61 5.77 9.92
N GLU A 261 6.53 4.89 10.90
CA GLU A 261 6.36 3.45 10.70
C GLU A 261 5.32 2.93 11.69
N LYS A 262 4.48 2.00 11.23
CA LYS A 262 3.59 1.21 12.08
C LYS A 262 3.59 -0.22 11.57
N ILE A 263 3.82 -1.16 12.48
CA ILE A 263 3.78 -2.60 12.17
C ILE A 263 2.64 -3.24 12.95
N THR A 264 1.89 -4.08 12.25
CA THR A 264 0.87 -4.95 12.82
C THR A 264 1.21 -6.41 12.49
N ALA A 265 0.43 -7.36 13.01
CA ALA A 265 0.61 -8.77 12.66
C ALA A 265 0.48 -9.06 11.16
N LYS A 266 -0.28 -8.23 10.41
CA LYS A 266 -0.58 -8.46 8.99
C LYS A 266 0.14 -7.51 8.04
N LEU A 267 0.30 -6.25 8.44
CA LEU A 267 0.71 -5.15 7.58
C LEU A 267 1.80 -4.31 8.24
N ILE A 268 2.70 -3.79 7.42
CA ILE A 268 3.60 -2.69 7.74
C ILE A 268 3.17 -1.46 6.93
N TYR A 269 3.05 -0.32 7.60
CA TYR A 269 2.73 0.99 7.05
C TYR A 269 3.95 1.87 7.23
N GLN A 270 4.33 2.61 6.20
CA GLN A 270 5.47 3.52 6.25
C GLN A 270 5.16 4.81 5.50
N LEU A 271 5.62 5.93 6.03
CA LEU A 271 5.58 7.23 5.37
C LEU A 271 7.01 7.71 5.16
N TRP A 272 7.36 8.03 3.92
CA TRP A 272 8.70 8.37 3.49
C TRP A 272 8.73 9.76 2.86
N LYS A 273 9.47 10.71 3.41
CA LYS A 273 9.71 12.03 2.79
C LYS A 273 10.82 11.92 1.76
N LEU A 274 10.63 12.48 0.57
CA LEU A 274 11.70 12.62 -0.40
C LEU A 274 12.54 13.85 0.01
N ALA A 275 13.71 13.59 0.63
CA ALA A 275 14.53 14.62 1.27
C ALA A 275 15.59 15.24 0.34
N GLU A 276 15.61 14.86 -0.94
CA GLU A 276 16.49 15.40 -1.99
C GLU A 276 17.98 15.53 -1.63
N LYS A 277 18.47 14.71 -0.70
CA LYS A 277 19.91 14.59 -0.46
C LYS A 277 20.59 14.24 -1.79
N LYS A 278 21.78 14.80 -2.02
CA LYS A 278 22.65 14.34 -3.12
C LYS A 278 22.70 12.82 -3.03
N LEU A 279 22.16 12.16 -4.06
CA LEU A 279 22.31 10.72 -4.21
C LEU A 279 23.80 10.44 -4.06
N GLY A 280 24.17 9.64 -3.07
CA GLY A 280 25.48 9.00 -3.11
C GLY A 280 25.61 8.22 -4.43
N LYS A 281 26.83 7.81 -4.80
CA LYS A 281 27.05 6.94 -5.97
C LYS A 281 25.96 5.87 -6.07
N ASP A 282 25.40 5.65 -7.26
CA ASP A 282 24.28 4.71 -7.50
C ASP A 282 24.48 3.40 -6.74
N GLN A 283 23.85 3.31 -5.57
CA GLN A 283 24.07 2.19 -4.68
C GLN A 283 23.21 1.04 -5.17
N LYS A 284 23.88 -0.05 -5.54
CA LYS A 284 23.22 -1.26 -6.00
C LYS A 284 22.76 -2.09 -4.81
N PHE A 285 21.52 -2.56 -4.88
CA PHE A 285 20.94 -3.52 -3.95
C PHE A 285 20.62 -4.80 -4.71
N PRO A 286 21.61 -5.68 -4.93
CA PRO A 286 21.36 -6.97 -5.55
C PRO A 286 20.54 -7.86 -4.62
N LYS A 287 20.06 -8.99 -5.15
CA LYS A 287 19.42 -10.03 -4.34
C LYS A 287 20.46 -10.71 -3.45
N VAL A 288 20.34 -10.51 -2.14
CA VAL A 288 21.20 -11.12 -1.12
C VAL A 288 20.31 -11.72 -0.04
N GLU A 289 20.71 -12.89 0.48
CA GLU A 289 20.03 -13.51 1.61
C GLU A 289 20.41 -12.77 2.90
N VAL A 290 19.42 -12.16 3.55
CA VAL A 290 19.59 -11.40 4.80
C VAL A 290 18.95 -12.09 6.01
N ASN A 291 18.07 -13.05 5.78
CA ASN A 291 17.37 -13.80 6.82
C ASN A 291 17.18 -15.26 6.36
N PRO A 292 18.19 -16.11 6.55
CA PRO A 292 18.17 -17.48 6.04
C PRO A 292 17.03 -18.31 6.66
N GLY A 293 16.56 -19.31 5.92
CA GLY A 293 15.63 -20.31 6.46
C GLY A 293 14.58 -20.82 5.47
N VAL A 294 14.29 -22.12 5.56
CA VAL A 294 13.38 -22.83 4.63
C VAL A 294 11.91 -22.42 4.74
N LYS A 295 11.49 -21.89 5.90
CA LYS A 295 10.10 -21.43 6.14
C LYS A 295 9.85 -19.97 5.75
N ARG A 296 10.87 -19.28 5.23
CA ARG A 296 10.81 -17.87 4.85
C ARG A 296 10.29 -17.70 3.43
N ASN A 297 9.57 -16.62 3.18
CA ASN A 297 9.15 -16.27 1.82
C ASN A 297 10.30 -15.63 1.02
N ASN A 298 10.06 -15.40 -0.27
CA ASN A 298 11.09 -14.95 -1.22
C ASN A 298 10.87 -13.49 -1.68
N PHE A 299 10.22 -12.66 -0.87
CA PHE A 299 10.00 -11.26 -1.22
C PHE A 299 11.33 -10.51 -1.31
N CYS A 300 11.57 -9.81 -2.41
CA CYS A 300 12.87 -9.21 -2.70
C CYS A 300 12.68 -7.94 -3.52
N VAL A 301 13.42 -6.89 -3.18
CA VAL A 301 13.50 -5.66 -3.99
C VAL A 301 14.94 -5.54 -4.45
N ILE A 302 15.14 -5.39 -5.76
CA ILE A 302 16.46 -5.20 -6.38
C ILE A 302 16.50 -3.80 -6.97
N VAL A 303 17.52 -3.03 -6.59
CA VAL A 303 17.81 -1.72 -7.18
C VAL A 303 19.15 -1.84 -7.91
N LYS A 304 19.12 -1.64 -9.24
CA LYS A 304 20.32 -1.65 -10.10
C LYS A 304 20.95 -0.28 -10.21
#